data_AF-A0A485C6G0-F1
#
_entry.id   AF-A0A485C6G0-F1
#
_cell.length_a   1.000
_cell.length_b   1.000
_cell.length_c   1.000
_cell.angle_alpha   90.00
_cell.angle_beta   90.00
_cell.angle_gamma   90.00
#
_symmetry.space_group_name_H-M   'P 1'
#
loop_
_entity.id
_entity.type
_entity.pdbx_description
1 polymer ?
#
loop_
_entity_poly.entity_id
_entity_poly.type
_entity_poly.pdbx_seq_one_letter_code
_entity_poly.pdbx_strand_id
1 'polypeptide(L)'
;MGDSILKADLLASRDVVVKPGGDASLNMPMEAGAQFVAVAGLFRHPDMVNNTWKRVIQREDLDPDKPRILEAGNNHLTLQPLKDD
;
A
#
# COMPACT_ATOMS: atom_id res chain seq x y z
N MET A 1 -4.39 22.17 1.63
CA MET A 1 -5.63 21.75 2.31
C MET A 1 -5.93 20.32 1.87
N GLY A 2 -5.43 19.33 2.60
CA GLY A 2 -5.57 17.89 2.24
C GLY A 2 -5.37 16.96 3.45
N ASP A 3 -4.70 17.46 4.49
CA ASP A 3 -4.38 16.74 5.73
C ASP A 3 -5.56 16.49 6.69
N SER A 4 -6.77 16.96 6.38
CA SER A 4 -7.91 16.95 7.31
C SER A 4 -8.98 15.89 7.01
N ILE A 5 -8.92 15.15 5.89
CA ILE A 5 -9.99 14.20 5.53
C ILE A 5 -9.71 12.78 6.05
N LEU A 6 -8.45 12.34 6.11
CA LEU A 6 -8.09 10.96 6.48
C LEU A 6 -7.74 10.77 7.96
N LYS A 7 -7.63 11.86 8.73
CA LYS A 7 -7.05 11.82 10.09
C LYS A 7 -7.93 11.11 11.14
N ALA A 8 -9.24 10.99 10.88
CA ALA A 8 -10.17 10.28 11.76
C ALA A 8 -10.20 8.76 11.51
N ASP A 9 -9.90 8.33 10.29
CA ASP A 9 -9.94 6.91 9.88
C ASP A 9 -8.54 6.26 9.82
N LEU A 10 -7.47 7.05 9.95
CA LEU A 10 -6.10 6.57 9.93
C LEU A 10 -5.70 6.00 11.30
N LEU A 11 -5.78 4.68 11.44
CA LEU A 11 -5.40 3.99 12.67
C LEU A 11 -3.88 3.87 12.82
N ALA A 12 -3.15 3.72 11.71
CA ALA A 12 -1.70 3.65 11.68
C ALA A 12 -1.17 4.13 10.32
N SER A 13 0.04 4.70 10.31
CA SER A 13 0.77 5.04 9.09
C SER A 13 2.22 4.60 9.20
N ARG A 14 2.81 4.21 8.06
CA ARG A 14 4.23 3.92 7.95
C ARG A 14 4.74 4.31 6.57
N ASP A 15 5.92 4.93 6.56
CA ASP A 15 6.62 5.29 5.33
C ASP A 15 7.83 4.37 5.14
N VAL A 16 8.01 3.89 3.91
CA VAL A 16 9.17 3.10 3.50
C VAL A 16 9.74 3.68 2.21
N VAL A 17 11.07 3.69 2.08
CA VAL A 17 11.76 4.14 0.88
C VAL A 17 12.29 2.92 0.13
N VAL A 18 11.74 2.67 -1.06
CA VAL A 18 12.22 1.62 -1.96
C VAL A 18 13.29 2.21 -2.88
N LYS A 19 14.47 1.59 -2.90
CA LYS A 19 15.53 1.97 -3.85
C LYS A 19 15.25 1.33 -5.22
N PRO A 20 15.65 1.97 -6.34
CA PRO A 20 15.51 1.36 -7.65
C PRO A 20 16.19 -0.02 -7.72
N GLY A 21 15.46 -1.03 -8.20
CA GLY A 21 15.97 -2.41 -8.27
C GLY A 21 16.11 -3.14 -6.94
N GLY A 22 15.67 -2.55 -5.84
CA GLY A 22 15.61 -3.18 -4.53
C GLY A 22 14.18 -3.38 -4.05
N ASP A 23 14.05 -4.11 -2.94
CA ASP A 23 12.79 -4.32 -2.24
C ASP A 23 12.80 -3.63 -0.86
N ALA A 24 11.60 -3.46 -0.30
CA ALA A 24 11.42 -3.09 1.08
C ALA A 24 10.30 -3.96 1.66
N SER A 25 10.48 -4.42 2.90
CA SER A 25 9.45 -5.13 3.64
C SER A 25 8.91 -4.23 4.75
N LEU A 26 7.57 -4.19 4.86
CA LEU A 26 6.88 -3.55 5.96
C LEU A 26 6.18 -4.64 6.77
N ASN A 27 6.69 -4.90 7.97
CA ASN A 27 6.06 -5.78 8.93
C ASN A 27 5.58 -4.98 10.14
N MET A 28 4.28 -5.03 10.41
CA MET A 28 3.68 -4.42 11.59
C MET A 28 2.37 -5.15 11.94
N PRO A 29 2.01 -5.22 13.23
CA PRO A 29 0.72 -5.75 13.61
C PRO A 29 -0.39 -4.90 13.00
N MET A 30 -1.45 -5.54 12.52
CA MET A 30 -2.63 -4.85 12.02
C MET A 30 -3.50 -4.40 13.19
N GLU A 31 -3.84 -3.11 13.22
CA GLU A 31 -4.76 -2.56 14.21
C GLU A 31 -6.10 -3.31 14.20
N ALA A 32 -6.64 -3.63 15.37
CA ALA A 32 -7.85 -4.46 15.49
C ALA A 32 -9.06 -3.84 14.77
N GLY A 33 -9.14 -2.49 14.73
CA GLY A 33 -10.19 -1.75 14.03
C GLY A 33 -9.95 -1.53 12.54
N ALA A 34 -8.80 -1.94 11.98
CA ALA A 34 -8.47 -1.66 10.58
C ALA A 34 -9.35 -2.47 9.63
N GLN A 35 -10.15 -1.80 8.81
CA GLN A 35 -10.98 -2.44 7.79
C GLN A 35 -10.29 -2.49 6.42
N PHE A 36 -9.38 -1.55 6.17
CA PHE A 36 -8.68 -1.39 4.90
C PHE A 36 -7.22 -0.98 5.16
N VAL A 37 -6.35 -1.36 4.23
CA VAL A 37 -4.98 -0.86 4.13
C VAL A 37 -4.84 -0.11 2.81
N ALA A 38 -4.49 1.17 2.90
CA ALA A 38 -4.18 1.99 1.74
C ALA A 38 -2.66 2.10 1.58
N VAL A 39 -2.17 1.84 0.38
CA VAL A 39 -0.76 2.02 -0.01
C VAL A 39 -0.70 3.05 -1.12
N ALA A 40 0.14 4.06 -0.96
CA ALA A 40 0.35 5.11 -1.95
C ALA A 40 1.82 5.18 -2.35
N GLY A 41 2.08 5.18 -3.66
CA GLY A 41 3.40 5.39 -4.23
C GLY A 41 3.62 6.87 -4.51
N LEU A 42 4.64 7.46 -3.87
CA LEU A 42 5.03 8.85 -4.09
C LEU A 42 5.92 8.97 -5.34
N PHE A 43 5.31 8.76 -6.51
CA PHE A 43 5.99 8.86 -7.80
C PHE A 43 6.18 10.32 -8.23
N ARG A 44 7.17 10.58 -9.10
CA ARG A 44 7.39 11.92 -9.68
C ARG A 44 6.28 12.32 -10.66
N HIS A 45 5.76 11.34 -11.41
CA HIS A 45 4.66 11.52 -12.35
C HIS A 45 3.59 10.44 -12.11
N PRO A 46 2.83 10.53 -11.01
CA PRO A 46 1.82 9.53 -10.69
C PRO A 46 0.70 9.56 -11.74
N ASP A 47 0.23 8.39 -12.16
CA ASP A 47 -0.94 8.28 -13.03
C ASP A 47 -2.22 8.50 -12.24
N MET A 48 -2.64 9.77 -12.21
CA MET A 48 -3.87 10.23 -11.59
C MET A 48 -5.12 9.83 -12.39
N VAL A 49 -4.99 9.48 -13.68
CA VAL A 49 -6.13 9.17 -14.56
C VAL A 49 -6.65 7.77 -14.25
N ASN A 50 -5.76 6.78 -14.21
CA ASN A 50 -6.14 5.41 -13.84
C ASN A 50 -6.02 5.16 -12.34
N ASN A 51 -5.59 6.15 -11.56
CA ASN A 51 -5.48 6.10 -10.10
C ASN A 51 -4.58 4.95 -9.62
N THR A 52 -3.60 4.59 -10.44
CA THR A 52 -2.73 3.43 -10.29
C THR A 52 -1.53 3.71 -9.39
N TRP A 53 -1.33 4.98 -9.00
CA TRP A 53 -0.34 5.38 -7.99
C TRP A 53 -0.70 4.94 -6.57
N LYS A 54 -1.92 4.44 -6.33
CA LYS A 54 -2.38 3.92 -5.04
C LYS A 54 -3.13 2.59 -5.15
N ARG A 55 -3.17 1.86 -4.05
CA ARG A 55 -3.94 0.63 -3.86
C ARG A 55 -4.64 0.66 -2.52
N VAL A 56 -5.87 0.15 -2.49
CA VAL A 56 -6.62 -0.10 -1.26
C VAL A 56 -6.90 -1.59 -1.23
N ILE A 57 -6.54 -2.23 -0.13
CA ILE A 57 -6.69 -3.66 0.09
C ILE A 57 -7.62 -3.83 1.28
N GLN A 58 -8.63 -4.69 1.18
CA GLN A 58 -9.52 -4.97 2.29
C GLN A 58 -8.80 -5.84 3.33
N ARG A 59 -9.15 -5.71 4.60
CA ARG A 59 -8.60 -6.56 5.67
C ARG A 59 -8.73 -8.05 5.34
N GLU A 60 -9.86 -8.43 4.76
CA GLU A 60 -10.17 -9.82 4.40
C GLU A 60 -9.26 -10.38 3.29
N ASP A 61 -8.67 -9.52 2.45
CA ASP A 61 -7.71 -9.91 1.40
C ASP A 61 -6.26 -9.96 1.91
N LEU A 62 -6.05 -9.68 3.21
CA LEU A 62 -4.74 -9.68 3.86
C LEU A 62 -4.60 -10.91 4.74
N ASP A 63 -3.63 -11.73 4.41
CA ASP A 63 -3.24 -12.89 5.19
C ASP A 63 -2.23 -12.45 6.27
N PRO A 64 -2.40 -12.85 7.54
CA PRO A 64 -1.50 -12.46 8.64
C PRO A 64 -0.09 -13.07 8.51
N ASP A 65 0.04 -14.21 7.83
CA ASP A 65 1.28 -14.96 7.68
C ASP A 65 1.89 -14.79 6.26
N LYS A 66 1.06 -14.51 5.24
CA LYS A 66 1.49 -14.33 3.85
C LYS A 66 1.49 -12.85 3.43
N PRO A 67 2.66 -12.23 3.22
CA PRO A 67 2.73 -10.83 2.81
C PRO A 67 2.18 -10.66 1.37
N ARG A 68 1.39 -9.59 1.16
CA ARG A 68 1.03 -9.14 -0.19
C ARG A 68 2.21 -8.40 -0.81
N ILE A 69 2.57 -8.78 -2.04
CA ILE A 69 3.64 -8.13 -2.78
C ILE A 69 3.04 -7.00 -3.62
N LEU A 70 3.50 -5.77 -3.36
CA LEU A 70 3.25 -4.62 -4.22
C LEU A 70 4.51 -4.29 -5.01
N GLU A 71 4.38 -4.26 -6.33
CA GLU A 71 5.43 -3.84 -7.22
C GLU A 71 5.26 -2.35 -7.54
N ALA A 72 6.32 -1.56 -7.29
CA ALA A 72 6.37 -0.16 -7.65
C ALA A 72 7.27 0.02 -8.88
N GLY A 73 6.67 0.36 -10.02
CA GLY A 73 7.38 0.46 -11.29
C GLY A 73 6.65 1.36 -12.28
N ASN A 74 7.39 2.03 -13.17
CA ASN A 74 6.85 2.88 -14.23
C ASN A 74 5.83 3.94 -13.76
N ASN A 75 5.98 4.47 -12.55
CA ASN A 75 5.04 5.40 -11.89
C ASN A 75 3.67 4.81 -11.48
N HIS A 76 3.58 3.49 -11.35
CA HIS A 76 2.39 2.78 -10.91
C HIS A 76 2.70 1.80 -9.77
N LEU A 77 1.67 1.49 -8.98
CA LEU A 77 1.66 0.37 -8.05
C LEU A 77 0.85 -0.79 -8.63
N THR A 78 1.42 -1.97 -8.65
CA THR A 78 0.76 -3.20 -9.08
C THR A 78 0.70 -4.17 -7.92
N LEU A 79 -0.51 -4.61 -7.55
CA LEU A 79 -0.67 -5.66 -6.56
C LEU A 79 -0.48 -7.00 -7.26
N GLN A 80 0.56 -7.73 -6.89
CA GLN A 80 0.84 -9.03 -7.48
C GLN A 80 -0.25 -10.03 -7.07
N PRO A 81 -0.58 -11.01 -7.92
CA PRO A 81 -1.45 -12.11 -7.53
C PRO A 81 -0.89 -12.80 -6.29
N LEU A 82 -1.78 -13.41 -5.49
CA LEU A 82 -1.33 -14.31 -4.44
C LEU A 82 -0.50 -15.41 -5.11
N LYS A 83 0.69 -15.68 -4.57
CA LYS A 83 1.42 -16.89 -4.97
C LYS A 83 0.61 -18.07 -4.41
N ASP A 84 -0.16 -18.72 -5.27
CA ASP A 84 -0.63 -20.08 -4.99
C ASP A 84 0.61 -20.98 -4.87
N ASP A 85 0.61 -21.82 -3.84
CA ASP A 85 1.65 -22.81 -3.58
C ASP A 85 1.50 -24.01 -4.53
#